data_AF-A0A368YGE2-F1
#
_entry.id   AF-A0A368YGE2-F1
#
_cell.length_a   1.000
_cell.length_b   1.000
_cell.length_c   1.000
_cell.angle_alpha   90.00
_cell.angle_beta   90.00
_cell.angle_gamma   90.00
#
_symmetry.space_group_name_H-M   'P 1'
#
loop_
_entity.id
_entity.type
_entity.pdbx_description
1 polymer ?
#
loop_
_entity_poly.entity_id
_entity_poly.type
_entity_poly.pdbx_seq_one_letter_code
_entity_poly.pdbx_strand_id
1 'polypeptide(L)' 'MTFDEPPLNTVGIEPKDRKWFVTVRESGQVKQRAFGTEEAAKEFAKQEERRLGIVRR' A
#
# COMPACT_ATOMS: atom_id res chain seq x y z
N MET A 1 6.39 -19.82 20.92
CA MET A 1 5.99 -19.65 19.50
C MET A 1 6.29 -18.21 19.14
N THR A 2 7.42 -17.96 18.50
CA THR A 2 7.71 -16.63 17.94
C THR A 2 6.76 -16.48 16.76
N PHE A 3 5.78 -15.58 16.88
CA PHE A 3 4.89 -15.23 15.78
C PHE A 3 5.78 -14.53 14.75
N ASP A 4 6.30 -15.30 13.81
CA ASP A 4 6.85 -14.79 12.55
C ASP A 4 5.62 -14.21 11.84
N GLU A 5 5.32 -12.93 12.11
CA GLU A 5 4.37 -12.18 11.31
C GLU A 5 4.80 -12.39 9.87
N PRO A 6 4.00 -13.09 9.03
CA PRO A 6 4.37 -13.18 7.63
C PRO A 6 4.58 -11.74 7.16
N PRO A 7 5.60 -11.43 6.35
CA PRO A 7 5.77 -10.11 5.77
C PRO A 7 4.55 -9.84 4.90
N LEU A 8 3.47 -9.37 5.54
CA LEU A 8 2.19 -9.06 4.94
C LEU A 8 2.45 -7.76 4.23
N ASN A 9 2.95 -7.89 3.01
CA ASN A 9 2.95 -6.80 2.08
C ASN A 9 1.51 -6.28 2.06
N THR A 10 1.32 -5.01 2.41
CA THR A 10 0.00 -4.42 2.56
C THR A 10 0.02 -3.07 1.89
N VAL A 11 -1.01 -2.78 1.11
CA VAL A 11 -1.19 -1.46 0.51
C VAL A 11 -2.50 -0.89 1.04
N GLY A 12 -2.42 0.31 1.62
CA GLY A 12 -3.56 1.06 2.12
C GLY A 12 -3.68 2.38 1.37
N ILE A 13 -4.93 2.83 1.18
CA ILE A 13 -5.22 4.13 0.58
C ILE A 13 -6.07 4.90 1.59
N GLU A 14 -5.63 6.11 1.94
CA GLU A 14 -6.27 6.96 2.93
C GLU A 14 -6.52 8.36 2.35
N PRO A 15 -7.78 8.82 2.27
CA PRO A 15 -8.07 10.21 1.94
C PRO A 15 -7.82 11.11 3.17
N LYS A 16 -7.01 12.16 3.01
CA LYS A 16 -6.72 13.13 4.07
C LYS A 16 -6.51 14.52 3.47
N ASP A 17 -7.10 15.55 4.08
CA ASP A 17 -6.92 16.96 3.66
C ASP A 17 -7.15 17.21 2.15
N ARG A 18 -8.23 16.63 1.58
CA ARG A 18 -8.55 16.65 0.13
C ARG A 18 -7.48 16.03 -0.78
N LYS A 19 -6.54 15.29 -0.22
CA LYS A 19 -5.51 14.53 -0.92
C LYS A 19 -5.66 13.05 -0.59
N TRP A 20 -4.99 12.22 -1.37
CA TRP A 20 -5.00 10.78 -1.22
C TRP A 20 -3.61 10.30 -0.84
N PHE A 21 -3.50 9.49 0.19
CA PHE A 21 -2.23 8.97 0.67
C PHE A 21 -2.23 7.47 0.47
N VAL A 22 -1.25 6.97 -0.27
CA VAL A 22 -1.04 5.54 -0.44
C VAL A 22 0.09 5.12 0.49
N THR A 23 -0.21 4.21 1.40
CA THR A 23 0.74 3.62 2.34
C THR A 23 1.04 2.19 1.89
N VAL A 24 2.28 1.93 1.50
CA VAL A 24 2.79 0.64 1.06
C VAL A 24 3.69 0.08 2.16
N ARG A 25 3.33 -1.07 2.70
CA ARG A 25 4.16 -1.85 3.63
C ARG A 25 4.76 -3.01 2.85
N GLU A 26 6.08 -3.08 2.80
CA GLU A 26 6.86 -4.09 2.07
C GLU A 26 7.97 -4.60 2.99
N SER A 27 7.94 -5.87 3.40
CA SER A 27 9.02 -6.51 4.17
C SER A 27 9.60 -5.65 5.33
N GLY A 28 8.73 -5.03 6.13
CA GLY A 28 9.12 -4.16 7.25
C GLY A 28 9.44 -2.69 6.91
N GLN A 29 9.42 -2.33 5.61
CA GLN A 29 9.56 -0.95 5.14
C GLN A 29 8.18 -0.34 4.84
N VAL A 30 7.92 0.84 5.41
CA VAL A 30 6.70 1.61 5.14
C VAL A 30 7.04 2.77 4.21
N LYS A 31 6.43 2.80 3.02
CA LYS A 31 6.51 3.89 2.04
C LYS A 31 5.15 4.57 1.97
N GLN A 32 5.08 5.87 2.22
CA GLN A 32 3.86 6.65 2.05
C GLN A 32 4.05 7.66 0.92
N ARG A 33 3.05 7.79 0.04
CA ARG A 33 3.07 8.74 -1.07
C ARG A 33 1.74 9.47 -1.17
N ALA A 34 1.79 10.79 -1.31
CA ALA A 34 0.60 11.63 -1.47
C ALA A 34 0.28 11.86 -2.95
N PHE A 35 -1.02 11.87 -3.26
CA PHE A 35 -1.62 12.04 -4.56
C PHE A 35 -2.71 13.10 -4.49
N GLY A 36 -2.87 13.87 -5.57
CA GLY A 36 -3.92 14.88 -5.67
C GLY A 36 -5.30 14.30 -5.97
N THR A 37 -5.38 13.10 -6.55
CA THR A 37 -6.62 12.48 -7.03
C THR A 37 -6.76 11.05 -6.54
N GLU A 38 -8.00 10.60 -6.38
CA GLU A 38 -8.33 9.24 -5.95
C GLU A 38 -7.82 8.21 -6.97
N GLU A 39 -8.02 8.51 -8.25
CA GLU A 39 -7.64 7.63 -9.36
C GLU A 39 -6.14 7.36 -9.35
N ALA A 40 -5.31 8.40 -9.22
CA ALA A 40 -3.86 8.23 -9.19
C ALA A 40 -3.39 7.43 -7.95
N ALA A 41 -4.05 7.63 -6.80
CA ALA A 41 -3.77 6.84 -5.60
C ALA A 41 -4.16 5.37 -5.77
N LYS A 42 -5.33 5.09 -6.35
CA LYS A 42 -5.80 3.73 -6.65
C LYS A 42 -4.92 3.03 -7.67
N GLU A 43 -4.51 3.71 -8.74
CA GLU A 43 -3.60 3.15 -9.75
C GLU A 43 -2.24 2.80 -9.15
N PHE A 44 -1.67 3.72 -8.36
CA PHE A 44 -0.40 3.47 -7.68
C PHE A 44 -0.51 2.32 -6.67
N ALA A 45 -1.58 2.31 -5.88
CA ALA A 45 -1.84 1.23 -4.93
C ALA A 45 -1.93 -0.13 -5.65
N LYS A 46 -2.72 -0.22 -6.73
CA LYS A 46 -2.89 -1.43 -7.53
C LYS A 46 -1.58 -1.89 -8.19
N GLN A 47 -0.74 -0.94 -8.61
CA GLN A 47 0.59 -1.22 -9.15
C GLN A 47 1.50 -1.84 -8.09
N GLU A 48 1.51 -1.26 -6.88
CA GLU A 48 2.31 -1.76 -5.76
C GLU A 48 1.76 -3.09 -5.24
N GLU A 49 0.43 -3.29 -5.17
CA GLU A 49 -0.18 -4.59 -4.85
C GLU A 49 0.26 -5.68 -5.81
N ARG A 50 0.29 -5.37 -7.11
CA ARG A 50 0.73 -6.30 -8.15
C ARG A 50 2.23 -6.56 -8.08
N ARG A 51 3.04 -5.54 -7.80
CA ARG A 51 4.50 -5.65 -7.62
C ARG A 51 4.88 -6.47 -6.39
N LEU A 52 4.13 -6.29 -5.31
CA LEU A 52 4.35 -6.96 -4.02
C LEU A 52 3.76 -8.37 -3.97
N GLY A 53 3.07 -8.81 -5.03
CA GLY A 53 2.42 -10.11 -5.08
C GLY A 53 1.28 -10.27 -4.08
N ILE A 54 0.66 -9.15 -3.65
CA ILE A 54 -0.49 -9.14 -2.71
C ILE A 54 -1.74 -9.70 -3.38
N VAL A 55 -1.75 -9.82 -4.71
CA VAL A 55 -2.75 -10.60 -5.47
C VAL A 55 -2.69 -12.05 -4.99
N ARG A 56 -3.45 -12.33 -3.92
CA ARG A 56 -3.93 -13.65 -3.57
C ARG A 56 -4.73 -14.15 -4.76
N ARG A 57 -4.30 -15.29 -5.27
CA ARG A 57 -5.07 -16.14 -6.19
C ARG A 57 -6.47 -16.39 -5.64
#